data_AF-A0A9X2EPX5-F1
#
_entry.id   AF-A0A9X2EPX5-F1
#
_cell.length_a   1.000
_cell.length_b   1.000
_cell.length_c   1.000
_cell.angle_alpha   90.00
_cell.angle_beta   90.00
_cell.angle_gamma   90.00
#
_symmetry.space_group_name_H-M   'P 1'
#
loop_
_entity.id
_entity.type
_entity.pdbx_description
1 polymer ?
#
loop_
_entity_poly.entity_id
_entity_poly.type
_entity_poly.pdbx_seq_one_letter_code
_entity_poly.pdbx_strand_id
1 'polypeptide(L)'
;MSEIAIRDLLWEWSRAYPERAGDSVSWPRMSAFSREMASGSRESPEPINEKRAEETDQVVGAYLRAMKGCNNQSRAFEELRVFWLRYYRRWELQEVAKTVGKSEGTVRTTCRVIENTIETVYLMMERAA
;
A
#
# COMPACT_ATOMS: atom_id res chain seq x y z
N MET A 1 -14.14 -8.79 16.45
CA MET A 1 -13.90 -8.49 15.03
C MET A 1 -12.74 -9.36 14.59
N SER A 2 -12.84 -10.10 13.50
CA SER A 2 -11.70 -10.87 12.97
C SER A 2 -10.62 -9.87 12.60
N GLU A 3 -9.52 -9.85 13.36
CA GLU A 3 -8.45 -8.87 13.30
C GLU A 3 -7.60 -9.10 12.03
N ILE A 4 -8.17 -8.78 10.87
CA ILE A 4 -7.42 -8.76 9.63
C ILE A 4 -6.44 -7.60 9.75
N ALA A 5 -5.14 -7.90 9.68
CA ALA A 5 -4.12 -6.89 9.78
C ALA A 5 -4.27 -5.89 8.63
N ILE A 6 -4.07 -4.59 8.89
CA ILE A 6 -4.16 -3.53 7.87
C ILE A 6 -3.32 -3.82 6.62
N ARG A 7 -2.22 -4.57 6.78
CA ARG A 7 -1.38 -5.03 5.68
C ARG A 7 -2.12 -5.95 4.71
N ASP A 8 -2.92 -6.88 5.22
CA ASP A 8 -3.66 -7.83 4.40
C ASP A 8 -4.77 -7.11 3.63
N LEU A 9 -5.44 -6.14 4.27
CA LEU A 9 -6.40 -5.25 3.61
C LEU A 9 -5.75 -4.49 2.44
N LEU A 10 -4.57 -3.92 2.67
CA LEU A 10 -3.85 -3.18 1.63
C LEU A 10 -3.36 -4.08 0.49
N TRP A 11 -2.98 -5.33 0.79
CA TRP A 11 -2.60 -6.31 -0.24
C TRP A 11 -3.82 -6.79 -1.03
N GLU A 12 -4.95 -7.02 -0.38
CA GLU A 12 -6.24 -7.31 -1.03
C GLU A 12 -6.63 -6.15 -1.97
N TRP A 13 -6.60 -4.91 -1.48
CA TRP A 13 -6.83 -3.70 -2.27
C TRP A 13 -5.89 -3.59 -3.48
N SER A 14 -4.59 -3.88 -3.32
CA SER A 14 -3.61 -3.81 -4.42
C SER A 14 -3.91 -4.80 -5.56
N ARG A 15 -4.56 -5.93 -5.24
CA ARG A 15 -5.00 -6.93 -6.22
C ARG A 15 -6.30 -6.51 -6.88
N ALA A 16 -7.20 -5.87 -6.12
CA ALA A 16 -8.50 -5.41 -6.59
C ALA A 16 -8.41 -4.24 -7.58
N TYR A 17 -7.45 -3.33 -7.38
CA TYR A 17 -7.34 -2.09 -8.15
C TYR A 17 -5.96 -1.92 -8.83
N PRO A 18 -5.61 -2.78 -9.80
CA PRO A 18 -4.32 -2.76 -10.50
C PRO A 18 -4.05 -1.47 -11.31
N GLU A 19 -5.09 -0.68 -11.58
CA GLU A 19 -5.02 0.62 -12.26
C GLU A 19 -4.53 1.76 -11.35
N ARG A 20 -4.62 1.63 -10.01
CA ARG A 20 -4.21 2.68 -9.04
C ARG A 20 -2.72 2.99 -9.09
N ALA A 21 -1.89 2.09 -9.61
CA ALA A 21 -0.47 2.36 -9.91
C ALA A 21 -0.26 3.32 -11.09
N GLY A 22 -1.21 3.43 -12.02
CA GLY A 22 -1.12 4.30 -13.20
C GLY A 22 -1.31 5.77 -12.85
N ASP A 23 -2.19 6.07 -11.89
CA ASP A 23 -2.57 7.43 -11.51
C ASP A 23 -1.53 8.17 -10.65
N SER A 24 -0.59 7.44 -10.05
CA SER A 24 0.23 7.94 -8.94
C SER A 24 1.74 7.98 -9.21
N VAL A 25 2.21 7.37 -10.30
CA VAL A 25 3.61 6.95 -10.43
C VAL A 25 4.07 7.02 -11.90
N SER A 26 4.72 8.12 -12.29
CA SER A 26 5.53 8.22 -13.54
C SER A 26 6.90 7.54 -13.38
N TRP A 27 6.93 6.37 -12.73
CA TRP A 27 8.14 5.59 -12.55
C TRP A 27 8.21 4.53 -13.65
N PRO A 28 9.41 4.07 -14.05
CA PRO A 28 9.54 3.07 -15.11
C PRO A 28 8.60 1.91 -14.83
N ARG A 29 7.77 1.56 -15.82
CA ARG A 29 6.86 0.40 -15.79
C ARG A 29 7.67 -0.86 -15.49
N MET A 30 7.91 -1.14 -14.22
CA MET A 30 8.69 -2.29 -13.77
C MET A 30 7.81 -3.20 -12.90
N SER A 31 7.25 -4.17 -13.61
CA SER A 31 7.43 -5.61 -13.35
C SER A 31 7.00 -6.26 -12.03
N ALA A 32 6.18 -5.64 -11.17
CA ALA A 32 5.47 -6.44 -10.16
C ALA A 32 4.48 -7.42 -10.83
N PHE A 33 3.74 -6.96 -11.85
CA PHE A 33 2.87 -7.82 -12.66
C PHE A 33 3.66 -8.83 -13.51
N SER A 34 4.89 -8.50 -13.91
CA SER A 34 5.70 -9.36 -14.79
C SER A 34 6.51 -10.42 -14.05
N ARG A 35 6.86 -10.23 -12.76
CA ARG A 35 7.55 -11.26 -11.96
C ARG A 35 6.61 -12.39 -11.53
N GLU A 36 5.37 -12.07 -11.11
CA GLU A 36 4.39 -13.09 -10.71
C GLU A 36 3.93 -13.96 -11.91
N MET A 37 3.78 -13.38 -13.11
CA MET A 37 3.41 -14.09 -14.34
C MET A 37 4.43 -15.16 -14.79
N ALA A 38 5.69 -15.07 -14.38
CA ALA A 38 6.75 -15.97 -14.84
C ALA A 38 6.89 -17.27 -14.02
N SER A 39 6.24 -17.38 -12.86
CA SER A 39 6.55 -18.42 -11.86
C SER A 39 5.68 -19.69 -11.92
N GLY A 40 4.64 -19.73 -12.77
CA GLY A 40 3.86 -20.94 -13.07
C GLY A 40 3.16 -21.64 -11.89
N SER A 41 3.27 -21.11 -10.68
CA SER A 41 2.78 -21.70 -9.44
C SER A 41 1.56 -20.90 -9.01
N ARG A 42 0.38 -21.26 -9.52
CA ARG A 42 -0.86 -20.55 -9.20
C ARG A 42 -1.55 -21.25 -8.03
N GLU A 43 -1.31 -20.78 -6.81
CA GLU A 43 -2.42 -20.72 -5.86
C GLU A 43 -3.41 -19.70 -6.44
N SER A 44 -4.69 -20.07 -6.53
CA SER A 44 -5.70 -19.11 -6.94
C SER A 44 -5.66 -17.96 -5.94
N PRO A 45 -5.48 -16.69 -6.36
CA PRO A 45 -5.53 -15.58 -5.43
C PRO A 45 -6.83 -15.70 -4.65
N GLU A 46 -6.75 -15.54 -3.32
CA GLU A 46 -7.93 -15.54 -2.47
C GLU A 46 -9.02 -14.65 -3.06
N PRO A 47 -10.30 -15.07 -2.99
CA PRO A 47 -11.39 -14.30 -3.51
C PRO A 47 -11.39 -12.91 -2.87
N ILE A 48 -11.40 -11.88 -3.71
CA ILE A 48 -11.45 -10.49 -3.29
C ILE A 48 -12.85 -10.22 -2.73
N ASN A 49 -12.92 -9.66 -1.53
CA ASN A 49 -14.16 -9.15 -1.00
C ASN A 49 -14.36 -7.72 -1.54
N GLU A 50 -15.20 -7.58 -2.57
CA GLU A 50 -15.40 -6.31 -3.28
C GLU A 50 -15.79 -5.16 -2.34
N LYS A 51 -16.73 -5.39 -1.41
CA LYS A 51 -17.13 -4.39 -0.42
C LYS A 51 -15.95 -3.91 0.44
N ARG A 52 -15.15 -4.86 0.95
CA ARG A 52 -13.97 -4.55 1.75
C ARG A 52 -12.90 -3.83 0.94
N ALA A 53 -12.71 -4.23 -0.32
CA ALA A 53 -11.77 -3.59 -1.21
C ALA A 53 -12.18 -2.13 -1.50
N GLU A 54 -13.47 -1.87 -1.71
CA GLU A 54 -14.02 -0.52 -1.90
C GLU A 54 -13.85 0.36 -0.65
N GLU A 55 -14.15 -0.17 0.54
CA GLU A 55 -13.91 0.52 1.82
C GLU A 55 -12.42 0.85 1.99
N THR A 56 -11.55 -0.12 1.68
CA THR A 56 -10.10 0.08 1.74
C THR A 56 -9.62 1.12 0.73
N ASP A 57 -10.19 1.15 -0.48
CA ASP A 57 -9.86 2.13 -1.51
C ASP A 57 -10.20 3.56 -1.07
N GLN A 58 -11.34 3.76 -0.40
CA GLN A 58 -11.71 5.06 0.15
C GLN A 58 -10.71 5.53 1.21
N VAL A 59 -10.29 4.63 2.11
CA VAL A 59 -9.29 4.91 3.15
C VAL A 59 -7.93 5.23 2.54
N VAL A 60 -7.47 4.42 1.59
CA VAL A 60 -6.22 4.68 0.86
C VAL A 60 -6.30 6.01 0.13
N GLY A 61 -7.41 6.31 -0.54
CA GLY A 61 -7.64 7.58 -1.21
C GLY A 61 -7.57 8.77 -0.24
N ALA A 62 -8.12 8.64 0.97
CA ALA A 62 -8.03 9.66 2.02
C ALA A 62 -6.58 9.86 2.49
N TYR A 63 -5.85 8.77 2.74
CA TYR A 63 -4.44 8.80 3.09
C TYR A 63 -3.60 9.49 2.01
N LEU A 64 -3.74 9.10 0.74
CA LEU A 64 -3.01 9.70 -0.38
C LEU A 64 -3.30 11.19 -0.55
N ARG A 65 -4.55 11.62 -0.35
CA ARG A 65 -4.92 13.06 -0.34
C ARG A 65 -4.27 13.81 0.81
N ALA A 66 -4.24 13.23 2.01
CA ALA A 66 -3.58 13.84 3.17
C ALA A 66 -2.07 14.03 2.91
N MET A 67 -1.42 13.04 2.28
CA MET A 67 -0.01 13.14 1.91
C MET A 67 0.28 14.25 0.91
N LYS A 68 -0.62 14.48 -0.06
CA LYS A 68 -0.50 15.60 -1.01
C LYS A 68 -0.56 16.97 -0.32
N GLY A 69 -1.35 17.09 0.75
CA GLY A 69 -1.49 18.32 1.54
C GLY A 69 -0.42 18.52 2.63
N CYS A 70 0.53 17.60 2.79
CA CYS A 70 1.50 17.66 3.88
C CYS A 70 2.51 18.81 3.70
N ASN A 71 2.74 19.63 4.74
CA ASN A 71 3.71 20.73 4.67
C ASN A 71 5.15 20.25 4.40
N ASN A 72 5.52 19.07 4.91
CA ASN A 72 6.82 18.47 4.64
C ASN A 72 6.74 17.55 3.41
N GLN A 73 6.84 18.15 2.24
CA GLN A 73 6.74 17.44 0.95
C GLN A 73 7.84 16.39 0.75
N SER A 74 9.05 16.62 1.27
CA SER A 74 10.15 15.64 1.18
C SER A 74 9.84 14.37 1.96
N ARG A 75 9.35 14.52 3.20
CA ARG A 75 8.88 13.39 4.01
C ARG A 75 7.70 12.69 3.36
N ALA A 76 6.73 13.46 2.86
CA ALA A 76 5.55 12.90 2.23
C ALA A 76 5.87 12.06 0.98
N PHE A 77 6.80 12.54 0.16
CA PHE A 77 7.30 11.80 -1.00
C PHE A 77 7.98 10.48 -0.61
N GLU A 78 8.77 10.47 0.47
CA GLU A 78 9.40 9.25 0.98
C GLU A 78 8.36 8.24 1.48
N GLU A 79 7.40 8.68 2.29
CA GLU A 79 6.28 7.85 2.78
C GLU A 79 5.45 7.27 1.62
N LEU A 80 5.16 8.07 0.58
CA LEU A 80 4.48 7.60 -0.62
C LEU A 80 5.28 6.55 -1.38
N ARG A 81 6.60 6.73 -1.53
CA ARG A 81 7.46 5.73 -2.18
C ARG A 81 7.47 4.42 -1.39
N VAL A 82 7.58 4.49 -0.07
CA VAL A 82 7.49 3.29 0.78
C VAL A 82 6.12 2.65 0.65
N PHE A 83 5.04 3.43 0.66
CA PHE A 83 3.67 2.94 0.52
C PHE A 83 3.50 2.12 -0.77
N TRP A 84 3.84 2.70 -1.92
CA TRP A 84 3.67 2.05 -3.21
C TRP A 84 4.55 0.81 -3.37
N LEU A 85 5.78 0.84 -2.88
CA LEU A 85 6.67 -0.32 -2.98
C LEU A 85 6.24 -1.45 -2.05
N ARG A 86 5.91 -1.13 -0.79
CA ARG A 86 5.62 -2.13 0.24
C ARG A 86 4.23 -2.75 0.13
N TYR A 87 3.21 -1.93 -0.09
CA TYR A 87 1.82 -2.37 0.03
C TYR A 87 1.16 -2.61 -1.32
N TYR A 88 1.54 -1.85 -2.35
CA TYR A 88 0.98 -2.06 -3.70
C TYR A 88 1.81 -3.05 -4.52
N ARG A 89 3.12 -2.82 -4.62
CA ARG A 89 4.04 -3.71 -5.36
C ARG A 89 4.46 -4.94 -4.55
N ARG A 90 4.11 -4.97 -3.26
CA ARG A 90 4.36 -6.09 -2.33
C ARG A 90 5.84 -6.46 -2.23
N TRP A 91 6.74 -5.49 -2.32
CA TRP A 91 8.19 -5.71 -2.17
C TRP A 91 8.56 -6.01 -0.71
N GLU A 92 9.65 -6.76 -0.57
CA GLU A 92 10.24 -7.05 0.74
C GLU A 92 10.92 -5.81 1.34
N LEU A 93 10.94 -5.71 2.67
CA LEU A 93 11.50 -4.53 3.37
C LEU A 93 12.92 -4.18 2.92
N GLN A 94 13.75 -5.20 2.67
CA GLN A 94 15.11 -5.04 2.19
C GLN A 94 15.16 -4.42 0.79
N GLU A 95 14.29 -4.86 -0.14
CA GLU A 95 14.21 -4.31 -1.49
C GLU A 95 13.73 -2.86 -1.46
N VAL A 96 12.72 -2.56 -0.64
CA VAL A 96 12.23 -1.19 -0.43
C VAL A 96 13.36 -0.30 0.09
N ALA A 97 14.04 -0.72 1.17
CA ALA A 97 15.16 0.00 1.78
C ALA A 97 16.27 0.32 0.78
N LYS A 98 16.67 -0.66 -0.04
CA LYS A 98 17.64 -0.47 -1.12
C LYS A 98 17.16 0.57 -2.13
N THR A 99 15.90 0.52 -2.55
CA THR A 99 15.37 1.42 -3.58
C THR A 99 15.10 2.85 -3.10
N VAL A 100 14.74 3.03 -1.83
CA VAL A 100 14.60 4.38 -1.24
C VAL A 100 15.92 4.95 -0.71
N GLY A 101 16.99 4.15 -0.67
CA GLY A 101 18.30 4.57 -0.19
C GLY A 101 18.33 4.80 1.33
N LYS A 102 17.61 3.98 2.10
CA LYS A 102 17.50 4.07 3.57
C LYS A 102 17.86 2.75 4.24
N SER A 103 18.04 2.80 5.56
CA SER A 103 18.16 1.58 6.37
C SER A 103 16.81 0.85 6.46
N GLU A 104 16.85 -0.47 6.63
CA GLU A 104 15.63 -1.27 6.84
C GLU A 104 14.88 -0.82 8.11
N GLY A 105 15.60 -0.42 9.17
CA GLY A 105 14.98 0.10 10.40
C GLY A 105 14.19 1.39 10.16
N THR A 106 14.70 2.28 9.29
CA THR A 106 13.98 3.49 8.85
C THR A 106 12.72 3.10 8.09
N VAL A 107 12.83 2.25 7.07
CA VAL A 107 11.67 1.81 6.27
C VAL A 107 10.62 1.11 7.13
N ARG A 108 11.03 0.28 8.08
CA ARG A 108 10.14 -0.38 9.03
C ARG A 108 9.38 0.63 9.90
N THR A 109 10.05 1.70 10.33
CA THR A 109 9.41 2.79 11.08
C THR A 109 8.42 3.53 10.20
N THR A 110 8.78 3.82 8.94
CA THR A 110 7.87 4.41 7.96
C THR A 110 6.64 3.53 7.71
N CYS A 111 6.83 2.21 7.57
CA CYS A 111 5.74 1.24 7.43
C CYS A 111 4.76 1.32 8.62
N ARG A 112 5.26 1.37 9.86
CA ARG A 112 4.41 1.52 11.05
C ARG A 112 3.61 2.82 11.04
N VAL A 113 4.22 3.93 10.62
CA VAL A 113 3.52 5.22 10.50
C VAL A 113 2.40 5.12 9.47
N ILE A 114 2.67 4.52 8.31
CA ILE A 114 1.68 4.31 7.24
C ILE A 114 0.55 3.41 7.74
N GLU A 115 0.88 2.25 8.29
CA GLU A 115 -0.07 1.25 8.81
C GLU A 115 -1.00 1.87 9.85
N ASN A 116 -0.44 2.54 10.87
CA ASN A 116 -1.23 3.18 11.93
C ASN A 116 -2.10 4.31 11.40
N THR A 117 -1.62 5.08 10.41
CA THR A 117 -2.38 6.19 9.83
C THR A 117 -3.60 5.66 9.07
N ILE A 118 -3.40 4.65 8.21
CA ILE A 118 -4.46 4.03 7.43
C ILE A 118 -5.44 3.32 8.35
N GLU A 119 -4.95 2.57 9.34
CA GLU A 119 -5.79 1.90 10.34
C GLU A 119 -6.64 2.90 11.13
N THR A 120 -6.07 4.03 11.55
CA THR A 120 -6.83 5.09 12.24
C THR A 120 -7.97 5.62 11.38
N VAL A 121 -7.72 5.86 10.09
CA VAL A 121 -8.76 6.33 9.15
C VAL A 121 -9.82 5.26 8.92
N TYR A 122 -9.41 4.00 8.77
CA TYR A 122 -10.32 2.86 8.61
C TYR A 122 -11.27 2.73 9.82
N LEU A 123 -10.72 2.74 11.04
CA LEU A 123 -11.51 2.67 12.27
C LEU A 123 -12.43 3.88 12.48
N MET A 124 -12.03 5.07 12.02
CA MET A 124 -12.90 6.25 12.05
C MET A 124 -14.10 6.10 11.10
N MET A 125 -13.90 5.49 9.93
CA MET A 125 -14.96 5.23 8.97
C MET A 125 -15.93 4.15 9.46
N GLU A 126 -15.44 3.05 10.02
CA GLU A 126 -16.30 2.00 10.58
C GLU A 126 -17.21 2.50 11.71
N ARG A 127 -16.74 3.45 12.52
CA ARG A 127 -17.54 4.03 13.62
C ARG A 127 -18.62 5.00 13.15
N ALA A 128 -18.53 5.48 11.91
CA ALA A 128 -19.46 6.45 11.34
C ALA A 128 -20.56 5.79 10.47
N ALA A 129 -20.41 4.50 10.16
CA ALA A 129 -21.35 3.68 9.39
C ALA A 129 -22.35 2.96 10.31
#